data_AF-W8B7V9-F1
#
_entry.id   AF-W8B7V9-F1
#
_cell.length_a   1.000
_cell.length_b   1.000
_cell.length_c   1.000
_cell.angle_alpha   90.00
_cell.angle_beta   90.00
_cell.angle_gamma   90.00
#
_symmetry.space_group_name_H-M   'P 1'
#
loop_
_entity.id
_entity.type
_entity.pdbx_description
1 polymer ?
#
loop_
_entity_poly.entity_id
_entity_poly.type
_entity_poly.pdbx_seq_one_letter_code
_entity_poly.pdbx_strand_id
1 'polypeptide(L)'
;MRRLKKYQTGEAAQYITRRAALRKLQLSLNDFRRLCIIKGVYPREPKHRRRAQKGSSDIKILYHAKDIRFLLHEPIVWTLRDYKIFAKKTGRDRAIKDFRNLKRRLALFPELRIDHIVKERYPTFIDAIKDLDDCLTLLFLFSTFPSLRLIPREQSALCRRLTLEFLHYIISSKSIRKVFISIKGFYFQADIKGQMVTWIMPHHYPFKPHSKAEVDFKVMSIFVEFYTIMLGFVNYRLYHSAGYTYPPEIHYEKQADLEDNYKDELSYVSDRIAALNSDLDSKTNEPEEEIEDIDLDLIEQGQNSNRLITLKKKTQELKRLRTLFKGLKFYINREVPREPLVILIRSFGGKVSWDSTVFTGATYAETDESITHQIVDRPILSDKYISRDYIQPQWVFDCVNQRTLIPTNKYFIGATLPPHLSPFVDSKRESYIPPEESGTGNESFYNKDGSKSDENILDAQPEEIRTLDDQQLQVAYMEEKLEIEGDGYVQSEDEINPENDEVAPKELQKRDQEKLSMSVKVGKVHKENKRLNRKNELDEHRLQARMVKPRHRNLFRKLIREKQDKEKEKWLLKKKRRIIDGQNKDN
;
A
#
# COMPACT_ATOMS: atom_id res chain seq x y z
N MET A 1 46.13 -27.51 19.85
CA MET A 1 44.79 -27.10 20.32
C MET A 1 43.87 -28.32 20.36
N ARG A 2 43.09 -28.50 21.44
CA ARG A 2 42.08 -29.58 21.49
C ARG A 2 41.04 -29.39 20.38
N ARG A 3 40.64 -30.49 19.71
CA ARG A 3 39.64 -30.46 18.63
C ARG A 3 38.32 -29.90 19.15
N LEU A 4 37.80 -28.86 18.48
CA LEU A 4 36.53 -28.23 18.85
C LEU A 4 35.40 -29.25 18.79
N LYS A 5 34.51 -29.25 19.80
CA LYS A 5 33.37 -30.17 19.81
C LYS A 5 32.40 -29.79 18.68
N LYS A 6 31.80 -30.81 18.04
CA LYS A 6 30.81 -30.61 16.99
C LYS A 6 29.69 -29.68 17.47
N TYR A 7 29.23 -28.80 16.58
CA TYR A 7 28.12 -27.87 16.82
C TYR A 7 28.35 -26.77 17.87
N GLN A 8 29.60 -26.55 18.31
CA GLN A 8 29.93 -25.41 19.18
C GLN A 8 30.20 -24.11 18.43
N THR A 9 30.51 -24.19 17.14
CA THR A 9 30.82 -23.03 16.29
C THR A 9 29.96 -23.04 15.01
N GLY A 10 29.89 -21.89 14.35
CA GLY A 10 29.10 -21.70 13.12
C GLY A 10 27.59 -21.60 13.36
N GLU A 11 26.81 -21.96 12.34
CA GLU A 11 25.36 -21.80 12.34
C GLU A 11 24.66 -22.54 13.51
N ALA A 12 25.21 -23.67 13.95
CA ALA A 12 24.66 -24.44 15.07
C ALA A 12 24.67 -23.68 16.41
N ALA A 13 25.58 -22.72 16.58
CA ALA A 13 25.68 -21.88 17.77
C ALA A 13 24.91 -20.57 17.62
N GLN A 14 24.76 -20.07 16.38
CA GLN A 14 24.05 -18.82 16.08
C GLN A 14 22.54 -18.95 16.24
N TYR A 15 21.98 -20.14 16.03
CA TYR A 15 20.53 -20.37 16.09
C TYR A 15 20.13 -21.23 17.29
N ILE A 16 18.96 -20.95 17.83
CA ILE A 16 18.33 -21.71 18.90
C ILE A 16 16.89 -22.05 18.51
N THR A 17 16.47 -23.29 18.79
CA THR A 17 15.09 -23.72 18.53
C THR A 17 14.12 -23.06 19.52
N ARG A 18 12.87 -22.81 19.08
CA ARG A 18 11.82 -22.27 19.95
C ARG A 18 11.71 -23.00 21.30
N ARG A 19 11.74 -24.34 21.30
CA ARG A 19 11.67 -25.14 22.54
C ARG A 19 12.89 -24.94 23.46
N ALA A 20 14.07 -24.71 22.89
CA ALA A 20 15.27 -24.40 23.67
C ALA A 20 15.23 -22.95 24.20
N ALA A 21 14.73 -21.99 23.43
CA ALA A 21 14.53 -20.61 23.87
C ALA A 21 13.54 -20.53 25.05
N LEU A 22 12.39 -21.23 24.96
CA LEU A 22 11.40 -21.32 26.04
C LEU A 22 12.00 -21.86 27.34
N ARG A 23 12.76 -22.96 27.26
CA ARG A 23 13.45 -23.53 28.43
C ARG A 23 14.48 -22.57 29.03
N LYS A 24 15.20 -21.82 28.19
CA LYS A 24 16.22 -20.87 28.64
C LYS A 24 15.62 -19.66 29.34
N LEU A 25 14.51 -19.11 28.83
CA LEU A 25 13.83 -17.95 29.41
C LEU A 25 12.90 -18.32 30.58
N GLN A 26 12.53 -19.61 30.71
CA GLN A 26 11.59 -20.14 31.70
C GLN A 26 10.18 -19.53 31.58
N LEU A 27 9.76 -19.23 30.35
CA LEU A 27 8.46 -18.62 30.05
C LEU A 27 7.51 -19.63 29.39
N SER A 28 6.20 -19.37 29.51
CA SER A 28 5.19 -20.12 28.75
C SER A 28 5.25 -19.75 27.26
N LEU A 29 4.65 -20.56 26.39
CA LEU A 29 4.62 -20.26 24.95
C LEU A 29 3.90 -18.93 24.65
N ASN A 30 2.84 -18.62 25.40
CA ASN A 30 2.06 -17.39 25.20
C ASN A 30 2.87 -16.16 25.63
N ASP A 31 3.52 -16.23 26.79
CA ASP A 31 4.32 -15.11 27.32
C ASP A 31 5.56 -14.88 26.47
N PHE A 32 6.18 -15.97 25.98
CA PHE A 32 7.29 -15.89 25.03
C PHE A 32 6.87 -15.23 23.72
N ARG A 33 5.72 -15.59 23.15
CA ARG A 33 5.17 -14.92 21.96
C ARG A 33 4.93 -13.43 22.23
N ARG A 34 4.31 -13.09 23.36
CA ARG A 34 4.06 -11.70 23.76
C ARG A 34 5.34 -10.89 23.82
N LEU A 35 6.35 -11.42 24.52
CA LEU A 35 7.65 -10.80 24.65
C LEU A 35 8.39 -10.67 23.32
N CYS A 36 8.30 -11.67 22.43
CA CYS A 36 8.88 -11.59 21.09
C CYS A 36 8.20 -10.50 20.23
N ILE A 37 6.88 -10.37 20.29
CA ILE A 37 6.13 -9.35 19.54
C ILE A 37 6.51 -7.95 20.01
N ILE A 38 6.46 -7.73 21.33
CA ILE A 38 6.73 -6.43 21.93
C ILE A 38 8.17 -5.95 21.63
N LYS A 39 9.15 -6.85 21.69
CA LYS A 39 10.57 -6.53 21.40
C LYS A 39 10.94 -6.63 19.91
N GLY A 40 10.06 -7.08 19.04
CA GLY A 40 10.35 -7.26 17.61
C GLY A 40 11.36 -8.38 17.31
N VAL A 41 11.32 -9.48 18.07
CA VAL A 41 12.17 -10.66 17.82
C VAL A 41 11.44 -11.66 16.94
N TYR A 42 11.90 -11.79 15.70
CA TYR A 42 11.29 -12.64 14.68
C TYR A 42 12.04 -13.96 14.50
N PRO A 43 11.35 -15.05 14.10
CA PRO A 43 12.02 -16.27 13.68
C PRO A 43 12.86 -16.02 12.42
N ARG A 44 13.98 -16.72 12.30
CA ARG A 44 14.95 -16.53 11.20
C ARG A 44 15.27 -17.87 10.53
N GLU A 45 15.36 -17.83 9.20
CA GLU A 45 15.71 -19.01 8.40
C GLU A 45 17.23 -19.06 8.17
N PRO A 46 17.93 -20.13 8.62
CA PRO A 46 19.36 -20.29 8.40
C PRO A 46 19.68 -20.74 6.97
N LYS A 47 20.89 -20.42 6.48
CA LYS A 47 21.37 -20.89 5.17
C LYS A 47 21.49 -22.42 5.11
N HIS A 48 22.01 -23.07 6.16
CA HIS A 48 22.09 -24.53 6.24
C HIS A 48 21.31 -25.09 7.44
N ARG A 49 20.01 -25.31 7.25
CA ARG A 49 19.09 -25.81 8.29
C ARG A 49 19.58 -27.05 9.06
N ARG A 50 20.11 -28.06 8.37
CA ARG A 50 20.62 -29.28 9.02
C ARG A 50 21.76 -29.00 10.00
N ARG A 51 22.66 -28.05 9.68
CA ARG A 51 23.76 -27.65 10.57
C ARG A 51 23.23 -26.86 11.77
N ALA A 52 22.34 -25.91 11.52
CA ALA A 52 21.69 -25.12 12.58
C ALA A 52 20.90 -25.99 13.59
N GLN A 53 20.27 -27.06 13.11
CA GLN A 53 19.47 -27.98 13.93
C GLN A 53 20.24 -29.20 14.46
N LYS A 54 21.58 -29.15 14.42
CA LYS A 54 22.46 -30.21 14.95
C LYS A 54 22.20 -31.59 14.34
N GLY A 55 21.89 -31.63 13.04
CA GLY A 55 21.69 -32.85 12.25
C GLY A 55 20.23 -33.25 12.00
N SER A 56 19.26 -32.60 12.65
CA SER A 56 17.82 -32.85 12.42
C SER A 56 17.38 -32.33 11.04
N SER A 57 16.48 -33.08 10.39
CA SER A 57 15.83 -32.71 9.12
C SER A 57 14.49 -31.99 9.29
N ASP A 58 13.90 -32.02 10.49
CA ASP A 58 12.57 -31.48 10.74
C ASP A 58 12.52 -29.95 10.59
N ILE A 59 11.45 -29.41 10.04
CA ILE A 59 11.26 -27.96 9.95
C ILE A 59 10.87 -27.42 11.33
N LYS A 60 11.86 -26.90 12.06
CA LYS A 60 11.70 -26.27 13.38
C LYS A 60 11.91 -24.76 13.26
N ILE A 61 11.10 -24.01 14.01
CA ILE A 61 11.22 -22.56 14.13
C ILE A 61 12.50 -22.24 14.93
N LEU A 62 13.36 -21.43 14.33
CA LEU A 62 14.65 -21.02 14.86
C LEU A 62 14.67 -19.50 15.11
N TYR A 63 15.36 -19.11 16.17
CA TYR A 63 15.66 -17.72 16.54
C TYR A 63 17.16 -17.53 16.63
N HIS A 64 17.66 -16.30 16.53
CA HIS A 64 19.06 -16.05 16.83
C HIS A 64 19.33 -16.18 18.33
N ALA A 65 20.44 -16.83 18.67
CA ALA A 65 20.87 -17.02 20.05
C ALA A 65 21.26 -15.69 20.73
N LYS A 66 21.67 -14.68 19.95
CA LYS A 66 21.96 -13.33 20.43
C LYS A 66 20.67 -12.64 20.90
N ASP A 67 19.61 -12.69 20.12
CA ASP A 67 18.32 -12.08 20.45
C ASP A 67 17.71 -12.69 21.71
N ILE A 68 17.74 -14.03 21.83
CA ILE A 68 17.27 -14.70 23.06
C ILE A 68 18.12 -14.35 24.29
N ARG A 69 19.41 -14.04 24.11
CA ARG A 69 20.26 -13.57 25.20
C ARG A 69 19.89 -12.15 25.61
N PHE A 70 19.62 -11.28 24.65
CA PHE A 70 19.14 -9.93 24.91
C PHE A 70 17.81 -9.96 25.69
N LEU A 71 16.86 -10.78 25.23
CA LEU A 71 15.57 -11.00 25.90
C LEU A 71 15.68 -11.49 27.35
N LEU A 72 16.78 -12.14 27.74
CA LEU A 72 16.98 -12.64 29.10
C LEU A 72 17.18 -11.49 30.11
N HIS A 73 17.75 -10.38 29.67
CA HIS A 73 18.06 -9.21 30.50
C HIS A 73 16.93 -8.18 30.51
N GLU A 74 15.82 -8.44 29.83
CA GLU A 74 14.68 -7.54 29.75
C GLU A 74 13.88 -7.50 31.06
N PRO A 75 13.52 -6.30 31.58
CA PRO A 75 12.78 -6.17 32.84
C PRO A 75 11.40 -6.83 32.79
N ILE A 76 10.80 -6.90 31.60
CA ILE A 76 9.48 -7.50 31.36
C ILE A 76 9.45 -9.00 31.66
N VAL A 77 10.59 -9.69 31.55
CA VAL A 77 10.65 -11.11 31.93
C VAL A 77 10.32 -11.29 33.41
N TRP A 78 10.73 -10.35 34.26
CA TRP A 78 10.45 -10.39 35.69
C TRP A 78 8.98 -10.12 35.99
N THR A 79 8.38 -9.12 35.36
CA THR A 79 6.95 -8.83 35.53
C THR A 79 6.07 -9.97 35.03
N LEU A 80 6.45 -10.65 33.93
CA LEU A 80 5.77 -11.87 33.46
C LEU A 80 5.87 -13.03 34.47
N ARG A 81 6.99 -13.15 35.19
CA ARG A 81 7.14 -14.12 36.28
C ARG A 81 6.26 -13.73 37.47
N ASP A 82 6.20 -12.44 37.79
CA ASP A 82 5.34 -11.92 38.85
C ASP A 82 3.86 -12.16 38.55
N TYR A 83 3.42 -12.07 37.30
CA TYR A 83 2.07 -12.48 36.91
C TYR A 83 1.76 -13.93 37.23
N LYS A 84 2.72 -14.83 36.99
CA LYS A 84 2.54 -16.25 37.29
C LYS A 84 2.48 -16.51 38.80
N ILE A 85 3.33 -15.82 39.56
CA ILE A 85 3.32 -15.87 41.03
C ILE A 85 2.00 -15.33 41.57
N PHE A 86 1.55 -14.19 41.03
CA PHE A 86 0.28 -13.56 41.33
C PHE A 86 -0.89 -14.51 41.08
N ALA A 87 -0.99 -15.07 39.87
CA ALA A 87 -2.04 -16.01 39.51
C ALA A 87 -2.09 -17.24 40.45
N LYS A 88 -0.91 -17.78 40.84
CA LYS A 88 -0.83 -18.88 41.79
C LYS A 88 -1.31 -18.49 43.20
N LYS A 89 -0.92 -17.31 43.68
CA LYS A 89 -1.34 -16.80 44.99
C LYS A 89 -2.84 -16.47 45.02
N THR A 90 -3.34 -15.76 44.01
CA THR A 90 -4.76 -15.43 43.84
C THR A 90 -5.61 -16.70 43.69
N GLY A 91 -5.13 -17.71 42.96
CA GLY A 91 -5.79 -19.01 42.85
C GLY A 91 -5.85 -19.76 44.18
N ARG A 92 -4.78 -19.71 44.98
CA ARG A 92 -4.78 -20.29 46.34
C ARG A 92 -5.77 -19.59 47.26
N ASP A 93 -5.73 -18.27 47.34
CA ASP A 93 -6.61 -17.50 48.23
C ASP A 93 -8.09 -17.69 47.84
N ARG A 94 -8.37 -17.79 46.53
CA ARG A 94 -9.70 -18.13 46.01
C ARG A 94 -10.14 -19.54 46.42
N ALA A 95 -9.24 -20.53 46.36
CA ALA A 95 -9.56 -21.90 46.79
C ALA A 95 -9.80 -22.02 48.30
N ILE A 96 -9.05 -21.25 49.09
CA ILE A 96 -9.21 -21.15 50.56
C ILE A 96 -10.43 -20.28 50.94
N LYS A 97 -11.03 -19.56 49.98
CA LYS A 97 -12.11 -18.57 50.19
C LYS A 97 -11.72 -17.41 51.12
N ASP A 98 -10.43 -17.06 51.16
CA ASP A 98 -9.96 -15.88 51.89
C ASP A 98 -10.14 -14.62 51.04
N PHE A 99 -11.34 -14.04 51.12
CA PHE A 99 -11.72 -12.87 50.32
C PHE A 99 -10.96 -11.59 50.69
N ARG A 100 -10.48 -11.48 51.95
CA ARG A 100 -9.76 -10.29 52.43
C ARG A 100 -8.38 -10.22 51.79
N ASN A 101 -7.63 -11.32 51.85
CA ASN A 101 -6.32 -11.39 51.21
C ASN A 101 -6.44 -11.35 49.68
N LEU A 102 -7.49 -11.95 49.11
CA LEU A 102 -7.77 -11.87 47.68
C LEU A 102 -7.95 -10.41 47.22
N LYS A 103 -8.78 -9.62 47.92
CA LYS A 103 -8.99 -8.19 47.60
C LYS A 103 -7.69 -7.39 47.69
N ARG A 104 -6.90 -7.62 48.75
CA ARG A 104 -5.58 -6.98 48.92
C ARG A 104 -4.64 -7.33 47.76
N ARG A 105 -4.62 -8.58 47.30
CA ARG A 105 -3.80 -8.97 46.15
C ARG A 105 -4.29 -8.32 44.87
N LEU A 106 -5.59 -8.36 44.59
CA LEU A 106 -6.15 -7.74 43.37
C LEU A 106 -5.78 -6.25 43.26
N ALA A 107 -5.71 -5.52 44.38
CA ALA A 107 -5.25 -4.12 44.40
C ALA A 107 -3.75 -3.94 44.09
N LEU A 108 -2.93 -4.98 44.28
CA LEU A 108 -1.49 -5.00 44.00
C LEU A 108 -1.19 -5.75 42.69
N PHE A 109 -2.10 -5.68 41.71
CA PHE A 109 -1.88 -6.31 40.42
C PHE A 109 -0.62 -5.70 39.75
N PRO A 110 0.35 -6.51 39.32
CA PRO A 110 1.55 -5.99 38.68
C PRO A 110 1.20 -5.45 37.29
N GLU A 111 1.50 -4.19 36.99
CA GLU A 111 1.23 -3.62 35.67
C GLU A 111 2.43 -3.79 34.72
N LEU A 112 2.16 -4.13 33.47
CA LEU A 112 3.18 -4.25 32.44
C LEU A 112 3.41 -2.90 31.78
N ARG A 113 4.46 -2.19 32.20
CA ARG A 113 4.88 -0.94 31.54
C ARG A 113 5.70 -1.25 30.30
N ILE A 114 5.20 -0.86 29.13
CA ILE A 114 5.81 -1.12 27.81
C ILE A 114 6.51 0.15 27.26
N ASP A 115 6.36 1.30 27.91
CA ASP A 115 6.80 2.63 27.45
C ASP A 115 8.28 2.70 27.06
N HIS A 116 9.16 2.10 27.88
CA HIS A 116 10.60 2.09 27.65
C HIS A 116 10.98 1.37 26.36
N ILE A 117 10.20 0.36 25.96
CA ILE A 117 10.45 -0.45 24.78
C ILE A 117 10.16 0.34 23.51
N VAL A 118 9.12 1.16 23.53
CA VAL A 118 8.79 2.03 22.39
C VAL A 118 9.97 2.97 22.11
N LYS A 119 10.56 3.55 23.17
CA LYS A 119 11.74 4.42 23.06
C LYS A 119 13.01 3.68 22.62
N GLU A 120 13.20 2.45 23.07
CA GLU A 120 14.34 1.62 22.64
C GLU A 120 14.21 1.17 21.18
N ARG A 121 12.99 0.83 20.74
CA ARG A 121 12.71 0.38 19.38
C ARG A 121 12.74 1.53 18.38
N TYR A 122 12.24 2.70 18.78
CA TYR A 122 12.22 3.91 17.97
C TYR A 122 13.04 5.02 18.65
N PRO A 123 14.37 5.01 18.46
CA PRO A 123 15.24 6.01 19.09
C PRO A 123 14.96 7.42 18.58
N THR A 124 14.52 7.56 17.32
CA THR A 124 14.09 8.83 16.74
C THR A 124 12.59 8.82 16.46
N PHE A 125 11.99 10.01 16.51
CA PHE A 125 10.57 10.18 16.19
C PHE A 125 10.25 9.89 14.73
N ILE A 126 11.19 10.21 13.85
CA ILE A 126 11.14 9.93 12.42
C ILE A 126 11.07 8.41 12.20
N ASP A 127 11.75 7.59 13.00
CA ASP A 127 11.64 6.14 12.89
C ASP A 127 10.28 5.62 13.38
N ALA A 128 9.67 6.25 14.38
CA ALA A 128 8.31 5.92 14.80
C ALA A 128 7.26 6.26 13.72
N ILE A 129 7.44 7.36 12.97
CA ILE A 129 6.52 7.72 11.88
C ILE A 129 6.62 6.73 10.72
N LYS A 130 7.80 6.17 10.42
CA LYS A 130 7.96 5.18 9.33
C LYS A 130 7.15 3.91 9.56
N ASP A 131 7.07 3.46 10.81
CA ASP A 131 6.33 2.25 11.20
C ASP A 131 4.85 2.57 11.55
N LEU A 132 4.40 3.81 11.32
CA LEU A 132 3.04 4.25 11.65
C LEU A 132 1.97 3.65 10.73
N ASP A 133 2.32 3.27 9.49
CA ASP A 133 1.41 2.66 8.50
C ASP A 133 0.75 1.38 9.04
N ASP A 134 1.58 0.42 9.50
CA ASP A 134 1.12 -0.86 10.08
C ASP A 134 0.38 -0.64 11.41
N CYS A 135 0.81 0.37 12.18
CA CYS A 135 0.19 0.73 13.45
C CYS A 135 -1.25 1.23 13.22
N LEU A 136 -1.43 2.22 12.34
CA LEU A 136 -2.72 2.83 12.05
C LEU A 136 -3.70 1.84 11.43
N THR A 137 -3.27 1.08 10.42
CA THR A 137 -4.13 0.09 9.76
C THR A 137 -4.72 -0.91 10.76
N LEU A 138 -3.90 -1.38 11.71
CA LEU A 138 -4.35 -2.31 12.74
C LEU A 138 -5.26 -1.63 13.77
N LEU A 139 -4.95 -0.41 14.21
CA LEU A 139 -5.80 0.33 15.16
C LEU A 139 -7.16 0.71 14.56
N PHE A 140 -7.21 1.12 13.29
CA PHE A 140 -8.47 1.39 12.59
C PHE A 140 -9.30 0.11 12.45
N LEU A 141 -8.68 -1.04 12.17
CA LEU A 141 -9.38 -2.32 12.16
C LEU A 141 -9.96 -2.66 13.53
N PHE A 142 -9.19 -2.50 14.61
CA PHE A 142 -9.67 -2.80 15.96
C PHE A 142 -10.72 -1.81 16.46
N SER A 143 -10.75 -0.58 15.93
CA SER A 143 -11.79 0.39 16.23
C SER A 143 -13.18 -0.07 15.77
N THR A 144 -13.23 -0.82 14.66
CA THR A 144 -14.48 -1.37 14.10
C THR A 144 -14.95 -2.67 14.77
N PHE A 145 -14.12 -3.32 15.58
CA PHE A 145 -14.54 -4.57 16.21
C PHE A 145 -15.54 -4.33 17.34
N PRO A 146 -16.59 -5.18 17.45
CA PRO A 146 -17.45 -5.22 18.62
C PRO A 146 -16.66 -5.71 19.83
N SER A 147 -17.28 -5.62 21.02
CA SER A 147 -16.71 -6.24 22.21
C SER A 147 -16.69 -7.77 22.07
N LEU A 148 -15.50 -8.33 21.92
CA LEU A 148 -15.29 -9.78 21.77
C LEU A 148 -14.62 -10.35 23.01
N ARG A 149 -14.86 -11.63 23.33
CA ARG A 149 -14.28 -12.28 24.54
C ARG A 149 -12.75 -12.22 24.62
N LEU A 150 -12.07 -12.19 23.46
CA LEU A 150 -10.60 -12.18 23.37
C LEU A 150 -10.03 -10.76 23.22
N ILE A 151 -10.87 -9.75 22.98
CA ILE A 151 -10.47 -8.36 22.77
C ILE A 151 -11.11 -7.55 23.89
N PRO A 152 -10.36 -7.16 24.93
CA PRO A 152 -10.89 -6.34 26.01
C PRO A 152 -11.57 -5.09 25.45
N ARG A 153 -12.73 -4.74 26.01
CA ARG A 153 -13.48 -3.54 25.63
C ARG A 153 -12.65 -2.27 25.79
N GLU A 154 -11.82 -2.23 26.84
CA GLU A 154 -10.87 -1.14 27.10
C GLU A 154 -9.89 -0.93 25.94
N GLN A 155 -9.39 -2.02 25.33
CA GLN A 155 -8.46 -1.91 24.20
C GLN A 155 -9.14 -1.31 22.96
N SER A 156 -10.36 -1.75 22.64
CA SER A 156 -11.12 -1.21 21.50
C SER A 156 -11.50 0.26 21.72
N ALA A 157 -11.95 0.63 22.93
CA ALA A 157 -12.25 2.01 23.30
C ALA A 157 -11.01 2.93 23.21
N LEU A 158 -9.84 2.42 23.63
CA LEU A 158 -8.60 3.15 23.54
C LEU A 158 -8.15 3.32 22.07
N CYS A 159 -8.26 2.29 21.24
CA CYS A 159 -7.99 2.39 19.79
C CYS A 159 -8.85 3.48 19.16
N ARG A 160 -10.15 3.42 19.43
CA ARG A 160 -11.18 4.40 19.01
C ARG A 160 -10.79 5.83 19.36
N ARG A 161 -10.41 6.09 20.61
CA ARG A 161 -9.95 7.41 21.07
C ARG A 161 -8.69 7.87 20.34
N LEU A 162 -7.65 7.04 20.29
CA LEU A 162 -6.38 7.42 19.67
C LEU A 162 -6.47 7.63 18.15
N THR A 163 -7.30 6.83 17.46
CA THR A 163 -7.54 7.02 16.02
C THR A 163 -8.28 8.33 15.76
N LEU A 164 -9.20 8.71 16.65
CA LEU A 164 -9.91 9.99 16.56
C LEU A 164 -8.96 11.17 16.75
N GLU A 165 -8.15 11.15 17.80
CA GLU A 165 -7.11 12.17 18.03
C GLU A 165 -6.18 12.28 16.81
N PHE A 166 -5.76 11.15 16.23
CA PHE A 166 -4.92 11.17 15.04
C PHE A 166 -5.61 11.80 13.82
N LEU A 167 -6.89 11.48 13.58
CA LEU A 167 -7.67 12.07 12.49
C LEU A 167 -7.88 13.58 12.69
N HIS A 168 -8.14 14.02 13.92
CA HIS A 168 -8.23 15.44 14.26
C HIS A 168 -6.94 16.20 13.96
N TYR A 169 -5.79 15.62 14.32
CA TYR A 169 -4.50 16.17 13.96
C TYR A 169 -4.32 16.28 12.44
N ILE A 170 -4.76 15.28 11.66
CA ILE A 170 -4.67 15.33 10.19
C ILE A 170 -5.54 16.46 9.62
N ILE A 171 -6.76 16.63 10.13
CA ILE A 171 -7.69 17.68 9.70
C ILE A 171 -7.09 19.07 9.99
N SER A 172 -6.59 19.29 11.20
CA SER A 172 -5.97 20.56 11.59
C SER A 172 -4.66 20.82 10.80
N SER A 173 -3.79 19.82 10.68
CA SER A 173 -2.54 19.97 9.94
C SER A 173 -2.72 20.12 8.42
N LYS A 174 -3.88 19.73 7.87
CA LYS A 174 -4.18 19.74 6.42
C LYS A 174 -3.09 18.98 5.63
N SER A 175 -2.77 17.77 6.09
CA SER A 175 -1.60 16.98 5.65
C SER A 175 -1.90 15.87 4.63
N ILE A 176 -3.17 15.62 4.28
CA ILE A 176 -3.57 14.62 3.29
C ILE A 176 -3.00 14.98 1.89
N ARG A 177 -2.59 13.97 1.12
CA ARG A 177 -1.96 14.11 -0.20
C ARG A 177 -2.60 13.25 -1.29
N LYS A 178 -2.94 12.00 -0.97
CA LYS A 178 -3.56 11.06 -1.92
C LYS A 178 -4.65 10.27 -1.22
N VAL A 179 -5.68 9.91 -1.97
CA VAL A 179 -6.83 9.17 -1.45
C VAL A 179 -7.29 8.15 -2.47
N PHE A 180 -7.71 6.97 -2.04
CA PHE A 180 -8.24 5.98 -2.96
C PHE A 180 -9.32 5.12 -2.31
N ILE A 181 -10.40 4.90 -3.03
CA ILE A 181 -11.47 4.00 -2.60
C ILE A 181 -11.23 2.63 -3.19
N SER A 182 -11.25 1.60 -2.35
CA SER A 182 -11.17 0.20 -2.78
C SER A 182 -12.29 -0.61 -2.14
N ILE A 183 -12.47 -1.84 -2.62
CA ILE A 183 -13.37 -2.84 -2.03
C ILE A 183 -12.98 -3.14 -0.56
N LYS A 184 -11.68 -3.04 -0.23
CA LYS A 184 -11.18 -3.29 1.13
C LYS A 184 -11.48 -2.15 2.12
N GLY A 185 -11.60 -0.92 1.63
CA GLY A 185 -11.67 0.28 2.48
C GLY A 185 -11.13 1.52 1.76
N PHE A 186 -10.98 2.59 2.52
CA PHE A 186 -10.45 3.87 2.10
C PHE A 186 -8.95 3.95 2.41
N TYR A 187 -8.14 4.22 1.40
CA TYR A 187 -6.71 4.45 1.54
C TYR A 187 -6.46 5.94 1.65
N PHE A 188 -5.76 6.36 2.68
CA PHE A 188 -5.31 7.73 2.86
C PHE A 188 -3.79 7.76 2.87
N GLN A 189 -3.22 8.79 2.24
CA GLN A 189 -1.82 9.12 2.35
C GLN A 189 -1.69 10.54 2.90
N ALA A 190 -0.98 10.70 4.01
CA ALA A 190 -0.65 12.00 4.58
C ALA A 190 0.85 12.21 4.69
N ASP A 191 1.28 13.46 4.60
CA ASP A 191 2.66 13.87 4.77
C ASP A 191 2.85 14.43 6.19
N ILE A 192 3.53 13.66 7.04
CA ILE A 192 3.79 13.99 8.45
C ILE A 192 5.30 14.20 8.61
N LYS A 193 5.72 15.45 8.82
CA LYS A 193 7.14 15.85 8.97
C LYS A 193 8.05 15.31 7.84
N GLY A 194 7.57 15.31 6.61
CA GLY A 194 8.33 14.89 5.43
C GLY A 194 8.32 13.38 5.17
N GLN A 195 7.55 12.61 5.95
CA GLN A 195 7.29 11.20 5.69
C GLN A 195 5.88 10.97 5.21
N MET A 196 5.76 10.20 4.13
CA MET A 196 4.48 9.82 3.56
C MET A 196 3.97 8.58 4.30
N VAL A 197 2.94 8.76 5.11
CA VAL A 197 2.28 7.70 5.88
C VAL A 197 1.05 7.25 5.11
N THR A 198 0.92 5.95 4.86
CA THR A 198 -0.23 5.34 4.19
C THR A 198 -0.98 4.39 5.12
N TRP A 199 -2.27 4.60 5.28
CA TRP A 199 -3.12 3.70 6.07
C TRP A 199 -4.46 3.44 5.39
N ILE A 200 -5.10 2.37 5.86
CA ILE A 200 -6.38 1.90 5.36
C ILE A 200 -7.40 2.07 6.48
N MET A 201 -8.49 2.77 6.18
CA MET A 201 -9.69 2.79 7.00
C MET A 201 -10.67 1.77 6.42
N PRO A 202 -11.04 0.71 7.17
CA PRO A 202 -11.99 -0.28 6.68
C PRO A 202 -13.38 0.33 6.47
N HIS A 203 -14.17 -0.29 5.60
CA HIS A 203 -15.59 0.01 5.49
C HIS A 203 -16.31 -0.41 6.77
N HIS A 204 -17.32 0.35 7.17
CA HIS A 204 -18.15 0.07 8.35
C HIS A 204 -19.17 -1.03 8.02
N TYR A 205 -18.69 -2.26 7.84
CA TYR A 205 -19.54 -3.44 7.70
C TYR A 205 -19.70 -4.15 9.05
N PRO A 206 -20.89 -4.73 9.32
CA PRO A 206 -21.09 -5.55 10.51
C PRO A 206 -20.04 -6.66 10.59
N PHE A 207 -19.43 -6.80 11.76
CA PHE A 207 -18.40 -7.81 11.98
C PHE A 207 -18.98 -9.21 11.84
N LYS A 208 -18.50 -9.97 10.85
CA LYS A 208 -18.77 -11.41 10.76
C LYS A 208 -17.80 -12.16 11.67
N PRO A 209 -18.28 -12.96 12.65
CA PRO A 209 -17.38 -13.74 13.50
C PRO A 209 -16.64 -14.80 12.70
N HIS A 210 -15.32 -14.72 12.70
CA HIS A 210 -14.44 -15.68 12.03
C HIS A 210 -14.07 -16.83 12.98
N SER A 211 -13.77 -18.00 12.43
CA SER A 211 -13.32 -19.14 13.24
C SER A 211 -11.89 -18.91 13.74
N LYS A 212 -11.55 -19.43 14.94
CA LYS A 212 -10.19 -19.38 15.51
C LYS A 212 -9.13 -20.05 14.63
N ALA A 213 -9.54 -20.92 13.70
CA ALA A 213 -8.63 -21.55 12.75
C ALA A 213 -8.07 -20.56 11.71
N GLU A 214 -8.78 -19.45 11.46
CA GLU A 214 -8.42 -18.46 10.46
C GLU A 214 -7.56 -17.34 11.04
N VAL A 215 -7.88 -16.85 12.25
CA VAL A 215 -7.21 -15.70 12.85
C VAL A 215 -6.95 -15.89 14.35
N ASP A 216 -5.69 -15.67 14.77
CA ASP A 216 -5.28 -15.66 16.19
C ASP A 216 -5.41 -14.24 16.79
N PHE A 217 -6.61 -13.90 17.27
CA PHE A 217 -6.90 -12.62 17.93
C PHE A 217 -6.03 -12.34 19.15
N LYS A 218 -5.49 -13.36 19.82
CA LYS A 218 -4.63 -13.16 20.99
C LYS A 218 -3.28 -12.56 20.59
N VAL A 219 -2.73 -13.01 19.47
CA VAL A 219 -1.51 -12.43 18.89
C VAL A 219 -1.78 -10.99 18.45
N MET A 220 -2.90 -10.76 17.76
CA MET A 220 -3.25 -9.41 17.31
C MET A 220 -3.47 -8.44 18.48
N SER A 221 -4.14 -8.85 19.55
CA SER A 221 -4.34 -8.01 20.76
C SER A 221 -3.02 -7.57 21.39
N ILE A 222 -1.96 -8.39 21.32
CA ILE A 222 -0.63 -7.99 21.80
C ILE A 222 -0.02 -6.91 20.89
N PHE A 223 -0.21 -7.01 19.56
CA PHE A 223 0.22 -5.96 18.65
C PHE A 223 -0.53 -4.65 18.91
N VAL A 224 -1.85 -4.72 19.10
CA VAL A 224 -2.66 -3.55 19.49
C VAL A 224 -2.11 -2.90 20.74
N GLU A 225 -1.84 -3.67 21.80
CA GLU A 225 -1.32 -3.15 23.06
C GLU A 225 -0.01 -2.38 22.89
N PHE A 226 0.88 -2.85 22.01
CA PHE A 226 2.11 -2.13 21.69
C PHE A 226 1.84 -0.87 20.84
N TYR A 227 0.99 -0.99 19.82
CA TYR A 227 0.68 0.09 18.88
C TYR A 227 -0.14 1.22 19.50
N THR A 228 -1.01 0.94 20.47
CA THR A 228 -1.74 1.98 21.20
C THR A 228 -0.80 2.88 21.99
N ILE A 229 0.20 2.29 22.65
CA ILE A 229 1.21 3.05 23.41
C ILE A 229 2.08 3.86 22.44
N MET A 230 2.50 3.25 21.33
CA MET A 230 3.25 3.94 20.28
C MET A 230 2.48 5.13 19.71
N LEU A 231 1.22 4.94 19.30
CA LEU A 231 0.39 6.01 18.76
C LEU A 231 0.13 7.11 19.80
N GLY A 232 -0.05 6.75 21.08
CA GLY A 232 -0.18 7.73 22.17
C GLY A 232 1.05 8.65 22.30
N PHE A 233 2.27 8.09 22.23
CA PHE A 233 3.50 8.90 22.21
C PHE A 233 3.62 9.75 20.94
N VAL A 234 3.17 9.23 19.80
CA VAL A 234 3.18 9.95 18.53
C VAL A 234 2.21 11.13 18.57
N ASN A 235 0.95 10.90 18.93
CA ASN A 235 -0.06 11.95 19.09
C ASN A 235 0.41 13.04 20.06
N TYR A 236 0.90 12.65 21.25
CA TYR A 236 1.45 13.59 22.22
C TYR A 236 2.47 14.56 21.59
N ARG A 237 3.44 14.01 20.84
CA ARG A 237 4.47 14.82 20.18
C ARG A 237 3.95 15.61 18.98
N LEU A 238 2.99 15.08 18.23
CA LEU A 238 2.38 15.76 17.08
C LEU A 238 1.59 16.99 17.54
N TYR A 239 0.71 16.82 18.54
CA TYR A 239 -0.08 17.90 19.14
C TYR A 239 0.79 19.00 19.73
N HIS A 240 1.79 18.65 20.54
CA HIS A 240 2.73 19.64 21.08
C HIS A 240 3.56 20.33 20.00
N SER A 241 3.95 19.64 18.93
CA SER A 241 4.65 20.29 17.82
C SER A 241 3.75 21.20 16.97
N ALA A 242 2.43 21.07 17.08
CA ALA A 242 1.46 21.92 16.41
C ALA A 242 0.85 22.99 17.35
N GLY A 243 1.33 23.12 18.59
CA GLY A 243 0.85 24.13 19.55
C GLY A 243 -0.41 23.75 20.33
N TYR A 244 -0.94 22.53 20.17
CA TYR A 244 -2.14 22.07 20.87
C TYR A 244 -1.83 21.36 22.20
N THR A 245 -2.78 21.43 23.13
CA THR A 245 -2.75 20.61 24.35
C THR A 245 -3.11 19.16 24.07
N TYR A 246 -2.41 18.27 24.75
CA TYR A 246 -2.70 16.85 24.74
C TYR A 246 -2.96 16.35 26.17
N PRO A 247 -4.00 15.53 26.41
CA PRO A 247 -5.04 15.12 25.46
C PRO A 247 -5.92 16.31 25.01
N PRO A 248 -6.43 16.32 23.77
CA PRO A 248 -7.35 17.36 23.33
C PRO A 248 -8.66 17.26 24.12
N GLU A 249 -9.16 18.41 24.59
CA GLU A 249 -10.51 18.52 25.13
C GLU A 249 -11.49 18.51 23.95
N ILE A 250 -11.73 17.32 23.39
CA ILE A 250 -12.85 17.17 22.47
C ILE A 250 -14.09 17.43 23.32
N HIS A 251 -14.90 18.42 22.94
CA HIS A 251 -16.22 18.64 23.52
C HIS A 251 -17.10 17.42 23.21
N TYR A 252 -16.87 16.34 23.94
CA TYR A 252 -17.92 15.41 24.26
C TYR A 252 -18.95 16.27 24.97
N GLU A 253 -20.03 16.63 24.28
CA GLU A 253 -21.27 16.82 25.03
C GLU A 253 -21.35 15.59 25.93
N LYS A 254 -21.28 15.85 27.24
CA LYS A 254 -21.38 14.84 28.28
C LYS A 254 -22.80 14.28 28.24
N GLN A 255 -23.18 13.56 27.18
CA GLN A 255 -24.02 12.38 27.35
C GLN A 255 -23.12 11.33 27.98
N ALA A 256 -22.85 11.60 29.26
CA ALA A 256 -22.23 10.70 30.18
C ALA A 256 -22.89 9.33 30.05
N ASP A 257 -22.08 8.30 29.85
CA ASP A 257 -22.21 7.05 30.59
C ASP A 257 -23.62 6.46 30.74
N LEU A 258 -24.48 6.60 29.72
CA LEU A 258 -25.64 5.75 29.59
C LEU A 258 -25.09 4.42 29.07
N GLU A 259 -25.14 3.39 29.92
CA GLU A 259 -24.77 2.01 29.60
C GLU A 259 -25.43 1.49 28.30
N ASP A 260 -26.47 2.19 27.82
CA ASP A 260 -27.22 1.91 26.59
C ASP A 260 -26.60 2.50 25.30
N ASN A 261 -25.91 3.64 25.30
CA ASN A 261 -25.19 4.15 24.10
C ASN A 261 -23.99 3.27 23.73
N TYR A 262 -23.51 2.47 24.67
CA TYR A 262 -22.41 1.53 24.45
C TYR A 262 -22.82 0.23 23.76
N LYS A 263 -24.13 0.00 23.55
CA LYS A 263 -24.65 -1.18 22.85
C LYS A 263 -24.82 -0.94 21.36
N ASP A 264 -24.96 0.32 20.93
CA ASP A 264 -25.24 0.66 19.54
C ASP A 264 -24.00 1.25 18.85
N GLU A 265 -23.37 0.45 17.98
CA GLU A 265 -22.16 0.87 17.24
C GLU A 265 -22.40 2.12 16.38
N LEU A 266 -23.65 2.35 15.96
CA LEU A 266 -24.06 3.49 15.16
C LEU A 266 -24.01 4.80 15.94
N SER A 267 -24.41 4.80 17.21
CA SER A 267 -24.34 5.98 18.09
C SER A 267 -22.88 6.41 18.30
N TYR A 268 -21.97 5.44 18.51
CA TYR A 268 -20.55 5.73 18.64
C TYR A 268 -19.95 6.34 17.35
N VAL A 269 -20.31 5.80 16.18
CA VAL A 269 -19.88 6.37 14.89
C VAL A 269 -20.43 7.78 14.71
N SER A 270 -21.63 8.07 15.21
CA SER A 270 -22.21 9.42 15.23
C SER A 270 -21.36 10.39 16.03
N ASP A 271 -21.05 10.06 17.28
CA ASP A 271 -20.25 10.93 18.15
C ASP A 271 -18.84 11.15 17.59
N ARG A 272 -18.27 10.10 16.98
CA ARG A 272 -16.98 10.17 16.28
C ARG A 272 -17.00 11.20 15.16
N ILE A 273 -18.02 11.18 14.31
CA ILE A 273 -18.14 12.08 13.16
C ILE A 273 -18.46 13.50 13.63
N ALA A 274 -19.29 13.65 14.65
CA ALA A 274 -19.59 14.93 15.29
C ALA A 274 -18.32 15.59 15.82
N ALA A 275 -17.48 14.83 16.54
CA ALA A 275 -16.20 15.30 17.03
C ALA A 275 -15.33 15.83 15.89
N LEU A 276 -15.16 15.08 14.79
CA LEU A 276 -14.36 15.50 13.63
C LEU A 276 -14.84 16.80 12.96
N ASN A 277 -16.12 17.16 13.16
CA ASN A 277 -16.67 18.41 12.62
C ASN A 277 -16.34 19.63 13.49
N SER A 278 -16.01 19.44 14.77
CA SER A 278 -15.56 20.50 15.67
C SER A 278 -14.13 20.95 15.33
N ASP A 279 -13.87 22.25 15.46
CA ASP A 279 -12.52 22.82 15.37
C ASP A 279 -11.75 22.59 16.69
N LEU A 280 -10.42 22.56 16.61
CA LEU A 280 -9.54 22.44 17.78
C LEU A 280 -9.21 23.82 18.34
N ASP A 281 -9.42 24.02 19.65
CA ASP A 281 -8.99 25.23 20.34
C ASP A 281 -7.46 25.28 20.43
N SER A 282 -6.85 26.24 19.75
CA SER A 282 -5.42 26.54 19.87
C SER A 282 -5.17 27.40 21.10
N LYS A 283 -4.13 27.11 21.88
CA LYS A 283 -3.69 27.98 23.00
C LYS A 283 -3.04 29.27 22.50
N THR A 284 -2.60 29.30 21.26
CA THR A 284 -2.08 30.48 20.60
C THR A 284 -3.15 30.98 19.64
N ASN A 285 -3.83 32.07 20.02
CA ASN A 285 -4.47 32.97 19.07
C ASN A 285 -3.38 33.73 18.31
N GLU A 286 -2.51 33.01 17.61
CA GLU A 286 -1.81 33.58 16.48
C GLU A 286 -2.72 33.33 15.28
N PRO A 287 -3.08 34.36 14.50
CA PRO A 287 -3.82 34.15 13.26
C PRO A 287 -3.07 33.12 12.41
N GLU A 288 -3.81 32.30 11.64
CA GLU A 288 -3.26 31.37 10.64
C GLU A 288 -2.56 32.10 9.47
N GLU A 289 -1.65 33.02 9.76
CA GLU A 289 -0.75 33.67 8.82
C GLU A 289 0.68 33.31 9.24
N GLU A 290 1.47 32.91 8.24
CA GLU A 290 2.91 32.60 8.36
C GLU A 290 3.25 31.24 9.00
N ILE A 291 2.90 30.16 8.30
CA ILE A 291 3.93 29.11 8.15
C ILE A 291 5.09 29.81 7.50
N GLU A 292 6.14 30.06 8.29
CA GLU A 292 7.45 30.56 7.89
C GLU A 292 7.46 30.86 6.39
N ASP A 293 7.10 32.10 6.05
CA ASP A 293 7.65 32.71 4.86
C ASP A 293 9.16 32.73 5.11
N ILE A 294 9.80 31.57 4.92
CA ILE A 294 11.18 31.54 4.51
C ILE A 294 11.12 32.38 3.25
N ASP A 295 11.51 33.64 3.39
CA ASP A 295 11.69 34.59 2.29
C ASP A 295 12.50 33.86 1.23
N LEU A 296 11.78 33.25 0.29
CA LEU A 296 12.35 32.50 -0.81
C LEU A 296 13.11 33.45 -1.75
N ASP A 297 12.89 34.74 -1.59
CA ASP A 297 13.60 35.83 -2.23
C ASP A 297 15.03 36.00 -1.65
N LEU A 298 15.28 35.60 -0.39
CA LEU A 298 16.64 35.58 0.20
C LEU A 298 17.51 34.41 -0.28
N ILE A 299 16.93 33.40 -0.95
CA ILE A 299 17.61 32.19 -1.46
C ILE A 299 17.97 32.32 -2.96
N GLU A 300 17.77 33.50 -3.57
CA GLU A 300 18.11 33.74 -4.99
C GLU A 300 19.63 33.73 -5.29
N GLN A 301 20.48 33.76 -4.26
CA GLN A 301 21.94 33.89 -4.44
C GLN A 301 22.68 32.55 -4.69
N GLY A 302 21.99 31.40 -4.77
CA GLY A 302 22.62 30.07 -4.90
C GLY A 302 22.38 29.37 -6.26
N GLN A 303 23.46 28.93 -6.93
CA GLN A 303 23.49 28.31 -8.26
C GLN A 303 22.87 26.87 -8.34
N ASN A 304 21.58 26.69 -8.06
CA ASN A 304 20.84 25.45 -8.35
C ASN A 304 19.35 25.71 -8.71
N SER A 305 19.12 26.48 -9.78
CA SER A 305 17.80 26.97 -10.20
C SER A 305 16.74 25.89 -10.40
N ASN A 306 17.07 24.76 -11.06
CA ASN A 306 16.06 23.76 -11.40
C ASN A 306 15.44 23.06 -10.19
N ARG A 307 16.23 22.73 -9.16
CA ARG A 307 15.72 22.08 -7.94
C ARG A 307 14.88 23.05 -7.12
N LEU A 308 15.32 24.31 -7.00
CA LEU A 308 14.59 25.36 -6.30
C LEU A 308 13.24 25.67 -6.98
N ILE A 309 13.21 25.76 -8.31
CA ILE A 309 11.96 25.95 -9.08
C ILE A 309 10.98 24.79 -8.85
N THR A 310 11.46 23.54 -8.86
CA THR A 310 10.59 22.39 -8.59
C THR A 310 10.06 22.36 -7.16
N LEU A 311 10.85 22.80 -6.17
CA LEU A 311 10.41 22.91 -4.79
C LEU A 311 9.37 24.03 -4.64
N LYS A 312 9.60 25.20 -5.25
CA LYS A 312 8.63 26.32 -5.25
C LYS A 312 7.29 25.91 -5.86
N LYS A 313 7.30 25.22 -7.01
CA LYS A 313 6.09 24.68 -7.64
C LYS A 313 5.36 23.69 -6.72
N LYS A 314 6.08 22.75 -6.11
CA LYS A 314 5.49 21.79 -5.16
C LYS A 314 4.87 22.50 -3.95
N THR A 315 5.56 23.48 -3.36
CA THR A 315 5.02 24.25 -2.23
C THR A 315 3.77 25.01 -2.63
N GLN A 316 3.74 25.62 -3.82
CA GLN A 316 2.56 26.33 -4.33
C GLN A 316 1.38 25.38 -4.59
N GLU A 317 1.62 24.21 -5.17
CA GLU A 317 0.60 23.16 -5.32
C GLU A 317 0.06 22.68 -3.97
N LEU A 318 0.93 22.53 -2.97
CA LEU A 318 0.51 22.18 -1.61
C LEU A 318 -0.33 23.28 -0.96
N LYS A 319 0.04 24.56 -1.14
CA LYS A 319 -0.77 25.70 -0.67
C LYS A 319 -2.17 25.67 -1.29
N ARG A 320 -2.27 25.45 -2.61
CA ARG A 320 -3.56 25.32 -3.32
C ARG A 320 -4.40 24.16 -2.81
N LEU A 321 -3.78 23.00 -2.62
CA LEU A 321 -4.45 21.81 -2.12
C LEU A 321 -5.04 22.02 -0.71
N ARG A 322 -4.32 22.70 0.19
CA ARG A 322 -4.81 22.98 1.55
C ARG A 322 -6.02 23.90 1.60
N THR A 323 -6.25 24.71 0.55
CA THR A 323 -7.38 25.64 0.44
C THR A 323 -8.38 25.22 -0.63
N LEU A 324 -8.35 23.98 -1.11
CA LEU A 324 -9.12 23.52 -2.28
C LEU A 324 -10.63 23.74 -2.10
N PHE A 325 -11.14 23.53 -0.88
CA PHE A 325 -12.57 23.66 -0.56
C PHE A 325 -12.87 24.88 0.31
N LYS A 326 -11.94 25.84 0.42
CA LYS A 326 -12.14 27.04 1.24
C LYS A 326 -13.35 27.84 0.73
N GLY A 327 -14.34 28.02 1.61
CA GLY A 327 -15.57 28.75 1.31
C GLY A 327 -16.70 27.89 0.72
N LEU A 328 -16.45 26.62 0.38
CA LEU A 328 -17.49 25.70 -0.07
C LEU A 328 -18.22 25.08 1.13
N LYS A 329 -19.54 24.98 1.01
CA LYS A 329 -20.42 24.28 1.95
C LYS A 329 -20.96 23.01 1.32
N PHE A 330 -20.71 21.87 1.96
CA PHE A 330 -21.10 20.54 1.53
C PHE A 330 -22.18 19.96 2.43
N TYR A 331 -23.25 19.48 1.82
CA TYR A 331 -24.30 18.73 2.51
C TYR A 331 -24.22 17.24 2.15
N ILE A 332 -24.06 16.36 3.12
CA ILE A 332 -23.92 14.91 2.89
C ILE A 332 -25.25 14.21 3.17
N ASN A 333 -25.77 13.48 2.17
CA ASN A 333 -27.02 12.73 2.29
C ASN A 333 -26.84 11.40 3.03
N ARG A 334 -27.95 10.78 3.43
CA ARG A 334 -28.02 9.70 4.43
C ARG A 334 -27.22 8.45 4.09
N GLU A 335 -27.12 8.15 2.80
CA GLU A 335 -26.56 6.90 2.25
C GLU A 335 -25.05 6.90 2.14
N VAL A 336 -24.47 8.08 2.00
CA VAL A 336 -23.07 8.23 1.66
C VAL A 336 -22.23 8.04 2.94
N PRO A 337 -21.09 7.32 2.87
CA PRO A 337 -20.21 7.18 4.03
C PRO A 337 -19.65 8.54 4.43
N ARG A 338 -20.12 9.06 5.57
CA ARG A 338 -19.83 10.42 6.06
C ARG A 338 -18.40 10.56 6.54
N GLU A 339 -17.91 9.62 7.34
CA GLU A 339 -16.60 9.72 7.99
C GLU A 339 -15.44 10.03 7.03
N PRO A 340 -15.22 9.27 5.94
CA PRO A 340 -14.13 9.59 5.00
C PRO A 340 -14.33 10.96 4.33
N LEU A 341 -15.57 11.35 4.02
CA LEU A 341 -15.86 12.63 3.38
C LEU A 341 -15.65 13.82 4.32
N VAL A 342 -16.05 13.69 5.59
CA VAL A 342 -15.82 14.73 6.61
C VAL A 342 -14.33 14.97 6.77
N ILE A 343 -13.53 13.89 6.88
CA ILE A 343 -12.07 13.99 6.97
C ILE A 343 -11.52 14.75 5.76
N LEU A 344 -11.92 14.39 4.54
CA LEU A 344 -11.42 15.04 3.32
C LEU A 344 -11.84 16.50 3.24
N ILE A 345 -13.13 16.77 3.31
CA ILE A 345 -13.66 18.13 3.10
C ILE A 345 -13.10 19.10 4.15
N ARG A 346 -13.05 18.68 5.42
CA ARG A 346 -12.47 19.49 6.51
C ARG A 346 -10.96 19.68 6.35
N SER A 347 -10.21 18.64 5.95
CA SER A 347 -8.76 18.73 5.72
C SER A 347 -8.38 19.71 4.60
N PHE A 348 -9.30 20.05 3.71
CA PHE A 348 -9.08 21.02 2.62
C PHE A 348 -9.85 22.34 2.81
N GLY A 349 -10.35 22.60 4.03
CA GLY A 349 -10.94 23.89 4.43
C GLY A 349 -12.42 24.08 4.08
N GLY A 350 -13.13 23.01 3.69
CA GLY A 350 -14.57 23.05 3.46
C GLY A 350 -15.39 22.86 4.73
N LYS A 351 -16.64 23.35 4.72
CA LYS A 351 -17.62 23.13 5.80
C LYS A 351 -18.55 21.99 5.44
N VAL A 352 -18.84 21.10 6.37
CA VAL A 352 -19.70 19.93 6.16
C VAL A 352 -20.86 19.95 7.13
N SER A 353 -22.04 19.59 6.62
CA SER A 353 -23.20 19.25 7.45
C SER A 353 -23.96 18.06 6.89
N TRP A 354 -24.88 17.55 7.69
CA TRP A 354 -25.81 16.47 7.38
C TRP A 354 -27.13 16.72 8.11
N ASP A 355 -28.10 15.82 7.92
CA ASP A 355 -29.38 15.87 8.59
C ASP A 355 -29.26 15.59 10.10
N SER A 356 -29.72 16.53 10.92
CA SER A 356 -29.66 16.48 12.39
C SER A 356 -30.44 15.32 12.99
N THR A 357 -31.46 14.81 12.29
CA THR A 357 -32.26 13.67 12.77
C THR A 357 -31.54 12.34 12.69
N VAL A 358 -30.52 12.24 11.84
CA VAL A 358 -29.84 10.98 11.54
C VAL A 358 -28.56 10.84 12.34
N PHE A 359 -27.85 11.94 12.55
CA PHE A 359 -26.55 11.97 13.22
C PHE A 359 -26.38 13.27 14.01
N THR A 360 -25.79 13.16 15.20
CA THR A 360 -25.38 14.30 16.04
C THR A 360 -24.26 15.10 15.35
N GLY A 361 -24.09 16.38 15.70
CA GLY A 361 -23.00 17.22 15.15
C GLY A 361 -23.28 17.91 13.79
N ALA A 362 -24.54 17.98 13.37
CA ALA A 362 -24.96 18.78 12.22
C ALA A 362 -24.84 20.29 12.50
N THR A 363 -24.30 21.05 11.56
CA THR A 363 -24.10 22.52 11.71
C THR A 363 -25.17 23.35 11.05
N TYR A 364 -25.71 22.88 9.91
CA TYR A 364 -26.75 23.56 9.13
C TYR A 364 -27.72 22.55 8.49
N ALA A 365 -28.97 22.97 8.29
CA ALA A 365 -30.06 22.13 7.79
C ALA A 365 -30.07 22.00 6.26
N GLU A 366 -30.82 21.03 5.73
CA GLU A 366 -30.99 20.84 4.28
C GLU A 366 -31.65 22.03 3.59
N THR A 367 -32.38 22.88 4.31
CA THR A 367 -33.09 24.04 3.73
C THR A 367 -32.20 25.28 3.56
N ASP A 368 -30.93 25.24 3.96
CA ASP A 368 -30.03 26.40 3.89
C ASP A 368 -29.58 26.70 2.44
N GLU A 369 -29.92 27.86 1.92
CA GLU A 369 -29.57 28.28 0.54
C GLU A 369 -28.06 28.49 0.34
N SER A 370 -27.29 28.66 1.42
CA SER A 370 -25.84 28.85 1.34
C SER A 370 -25.05 27.58 1.01
N ILE A 371 -25.71 26.43 0.95
CA ILE A 371 -25.12 25.15 0.54
C ILE A 371 -24.75 25.22 -0.95
N THR A 372 -23.50 24.91 -1.26
CA THR A 372 -23.00 24.93 -2.65
C THR A 372 -23.12 23.56 -3.33
N HIS A 373 -22.75 22.50 -2.61
CA HIS A 373 -22.66 21.15 -3.14
C HIS A 373 -23.42 20.18 -2.22
N GLN A 374 -24.25 19.32 -2.81
CA GLN A 374 -24.97 18.28 -2.10
C GLN A 374 -24.52 16.91 -2.61
N ILE A 375 -23.94 16.10 -1.71
CA ILE A 375 -23.37 14.79 -2.05
C ILE A 375 -24.46 13.71 -1.91
N VAL A 376 -24.78 13.05 -3.01
CA VAL A 376 -25.89 12.09 -3.14
C VAL A 376 -25.47 10.89 -3.98
N ASP A 377 -25.92 9.70 -3.60
CA ASP A 377 -25.69 8.44 -4.35
C ASP A 377 -27.01 7.79 -4.84
N ARG A 378 -28.16 8.44 -4.62
CA ARG A 378 -29.46 8.01 -5.18
C ARG A 378 -29.57 8.37 -6.66
N PRO A 379 -30.23 7.53 -7.48
CA PRO A 379 -30.50 7.84 -8.88
C PRO A 379 -31.53 8.95 -9.08
N ILE A 380 -32.45 9.15 -8.12
CA ILE A 380 -33.54 10.14 -8.20
C ILE A 380 -33.68 10.82 -6.84
N LEU A 381 -33.86 12.15 -6.88
CA LEU A 381 -34.18 12.99 -5.72
C LEU A 381 -35.59 13.58 -5.91
N SER A 382 -36.36 13.67 -4.83
CA SER A 382 -37.71 14.27 -4.83
C SER A 382 -37.65 15.78 -5.00
N ASP A 383 -36.77 16.44 -4.25
CA ASP A 383 -36.67 17.90 -4.19
C ASP A 383 -35.26 18.33 -4.61
N LYS A 384 -35.20 19.26 -5.56
CA LYS A 384 -33.95 19.82 -6.07
C LYS A 384 -33.96 21.33 -5.94
N TYR A 385 -32.89 21.87 -5.39
CA TYR A 385 -32.65 23.31 -5.33
C TYR A 385 -31.80 23.75 -6.52
N ILE A 386 -32.20 24.83 -7.19
CA ILE A 386 -31.50 25.36 -8.37
C ILE A 386 -30.12 25.92 -7.99
N SER A 387 -29.95 26.42 -6.76
CA SER A 387 -28.70 27.00 -6.27
C SER A 387 -27.60 25.97 -5.95
N ARG A 388 -27.87 24.67 -6.10
CA ARG A 388 -27.01 23.59 -5.59
C ARG A 388 -26.57 22.63 -6.69
N ASP A 389 -25.32 22.23 -6.59
CA ASP A 389 -24.76 21.15 -7.41
C ASP A 389 -24.93 19.81 -6.71
N TYR A 390 -25.69 18.92 -7.36
CA TYR A 390 -25.95 17.56 -6.87
C TYR A 390 -24.95 16.57 -7.44
N ILE A 391 -23.96 16.19 -6.63
CA ILE A 391 -22.79 15.42 -7.08
C ILE A 391 -22.67 14.08 -6.36
N GLN A 392 -22.05 13.12 -7.01
CA GLN A 392 -21.70 11.83 -6.42
C GLN A 392 -20.41 11.91 -5.59
N PRO A 393 -20.25 11.05 -4.55
CA PRO A 393 -19.12 11.13 -3.63
C PRO A 393 -17.75 10.98 -4.30
N GLN A 394 -17.67 10.27 -5.43
CA GLN A 394 -16.44 10.07 -6.18
C GLN A 394 -15.76 11.40 -6.58
N TRP A 395 -16.56 12.44 -6.86
CA TRP A 395 -16.04 13.76 -7.23
C TRP A 395 -15.07 14.32 -6.19
N VAL A 396 -15.37 14.15 -4.89
CA VAL A 396 -14.50 14.63 -3.81
C VAL A 396 -13.13 13.93 -3.85
N PHE A 397 -13.12 12.61 -4.06
CA PHE A 397 -11.87 11.84 -4.11
C PHE A 397 -11.01 12.21 -5.33
N ASP A 398 -11.64 12.35 -6.49
CA ASP A 398 -10.95 12.66 -7.73
C ASP A 398 -10.41 14.10 -7.71
N CYS A 399 -11.16 15.07 -7.17
CA CYS A 399 -10.70 16.46 -6.96
C CYS A 399 -9.44 16.53 -6.09
N VAL A 400 -9.38 15.73 -5.02
CA VAL A 400 -8.23 15.69 -4.11
C VAL A 400 -7.00 15.11 -4.81
N ASN A 401 -7.17 14.05 -5.59
CA ASN A 401 -6.08 13.40 -6.31
C ASN A 401 -5.53 14.26 -7.47
N GLN A 402 -6.41 14.96 -8.19
CA GLN A 402 -6.03 15.91 -9.25
C GLN A 402 -5.54 17.25 -8.70
N ARG A 403 -5.79 17.53 -7.41
CA ARG A 403 -5.43 18.77 -6.70
C ARG A 403 -6.09 20.02 -7.28
N THR A 404 -7.19 19.84 -7.99
CA THR A 404 -7.95 20.88 -8.69
C THR A 404 -9.43 20.58 -8.57
N LEU A 405 -10.26 21.62 -8.59
CA LEU A 405 -11.71 21.47 -8.65
C LEU A 405 -12.09 20.99 -10.06
N ILE A 406 -12.60 19.77 -10.14
CA ILE A 406 -13.02 19.14 -11.40
C ILE A 406 -14.43 19.63 -11.76
N PRO A 407 -14.75 19.82 -13.05
CA PRO A 407 -16.12 20.12 -13.47
C PRO A 407 -17.13 19.08 -12.94
N THR A 408 -18.23 19.55 -12.36
CA THR A 408 -19.27 18.72 -11.71
C THR A 408 -20.11 17.92 -12.72
N ASN A 409 -20.18 18.37 -13.98
CA ASN A 409 -21.00 17.77 -15.05
C ASN A 409 -20.86 16.25 -15.21
N LYS A 410 -19.66 15.69 -15.02
CA LYS A 410 -19.39 14.26 -15.18
C LYS A 410 -19.79 13.40 -13.97
N TYR A 411 -20.14 14.04 -12.86
CA TYR A 411 -20.42 13.41 -11.56
C TYR A 411 -21.84 13.74 -11.07
N PHE A 412 -22.68 14.29 -11.94
CA PHE A 412 -24.08 14.51 -11.62
C PHE A 412 -24.82 13.19 -11.42
N ILE A 413 -25.90 13.27 -10.66
CA ILE A 413 -26.77 12.14 -10.40
C ILE A 413 -27.26 11.51 -11.71
N GLY A 414 -27.08 10.20 -11.84
CA GLY A 414 -27.51 9.42 -13.01
C GLY A 414 -26.54 9.49 -14.20
N ALA A 415 -25.47 10.28 -14.13
CA ALA A 415 -24.40 10.27 -15.13
C ALA A 415 -23.51 9.02 -14.97
N THR A 416 -22.91 8.57 -16.07
CA THR A 416 -21.89 7.53 -16.03
C THR A 416 -20.58 8.10 -15.50
N LEU A 417 -20.19 7.65 -14.31
CA LEU A 417 -18.98 8.12 -13.63
C LEU A 417 -17.72 7.80 -14.43
N PRO A 418 -16.73 8.71 -14.45
CA PRO A 418 -15.41 8.38 -14.96
C PRO A 418 -14.77 7.30 -14.09
N PRO A 419 -13.87 6.46 -14.63
CA PRO A 419 -13.25 5.42 -13.82
C PRO A 419 -12.34 5.99 -12.72
N HIS A 420 -12.51 5.47 -11.50
CA HIS A 420 -11.71 5.87 -10.36
C HIS A 420 -10.31 5.27 -10.43
N LEU A 421 -9.31 6.10 -10.77
CA LEU A 421 -7.92 5.68 -10.93
C LEU A 421 -7.15 5.72 -9.61
N SER A 422 -6.27 4.75 -9.40
CA SER A 422 -5.44 4.70 -8.20
C SER A 422 -4.27 5.68 -8.29
N PRO A 423 -4.12 6.63 -7.35
CA PRO A 423 -3.02 7.60 -7.36
C PRO A 423 -1.70 7.00 -6.84
N PHE A 424 -1.69 5.71 -6.46
CA PHE A 424 -0.53 4.97 -5.96
C PHE A 424 0.20 4.20 -7.07
N VAL A 425 -0.17 4.42 -8.33
CA VAL A 425 0.47 3.82 -9.50
C VAL A 425 1.68 4.66 -9.89
N ASP A 426 2.85 4.05 -10.07
CA ASP A 426 4.04 4.77 -10.53
C ASP A 426 3.92 5.06 -12.02
N SER A 427 4.12 6.32 -12.41
CA SER A 427 4.06 6.77 -13.81
C SER A 427 5.07 6.07 -14.74
N LYS A 428 6.03 5.31 -14.18
CA LYS A 428 7.08 4.57 -14.90
C LYS A 428 6.81 3.07 -15.05
N ARG A 429 5.59 2.60 -14.79
CA ARG A 429 5.29 1.16 -14.91
C ARG A 429 5.28 0.71 -16.38
N GLU A 430 5.89 -0.44 -16.64
CA GLU A 430 5.85 -1.14 -17.94
C GLU A 430 4.47 -1.78 -18.22
N SER A 431 3.59 -1.79 -17.21
CA SER A 431 2.23 -2.33 -17.22
C SER A 431 1.27 -1.57 -18.17
N TYR A 432 0.07 -2.11 -18.36
CA TYR A 432 -0.99 -1.42 -19.11
C TYR A 432 -1.41 -0.15 -18.37
N ILE A 433 -1.30 1.00 -19.05
CA ILE A 433 -1.80 2.30 -18.57
C ILE A 433 -3.15 2.53 -19.28
N PRO A 434 -4.27 2.66 -18.53
CA PRO A 434 -5.55 3.01 -19.12
C PRO A 434 -5.48 4.37 -19.84
N PRO A 435 -6.20 4.53 -20.98
CA PRO A 435 -6.17 5.78 -21.75
C PRO A 435 -6.66 7.01 -20.95
N GLU A 436 -7.54 6.82 -19.98
CA GLU A 436 -8.05 7.87 -19.08
C GLU A 436 -6.93 8.48 -18.21
N GLU A 437 -5.95 7.68 -17.78
CA GLU A 437 -4.78 8.16 -17.04
C GLU A 437 -3.87 9.00 -17.94
N SER A 438 -3.82 8.71 -19.24
CA SER A 438 -3.03 9.46 -20.24
C SER A 438 -3.69 10.81 -20.60
N GLY A 439 -5.02 10.88 -20.62
CA GLY A 439 -5.77 12.11 -20.90
C GLY A 439 -5.75 13.15 -19.79
N THR A 440 -5.50 12.73 -18.54
CA THR A 440 -5.48 13.63 -17.37
C THR A 440 -4.17 14.45 -17.27
N GLY A 441 -3.16 14.16 -18.11
CA GLY A 441 -1.84 14.81 -18.05
C GLY A 441 -1.49 15.76 -19.20
N ASN A 442 -2.29 15.84 -20.27
CA ASN A 442 -1.96 16.62 -21.47
C ASN A 442 -3.20 17.28 -22.10
N GLU A 443 -3.53 18.51 -21.68
CA GLU A 443 -4.44 19.39 -22.45
C GLU A 443 -3.84 19.84 -23.80
N SER A 444 -2.58 19.50 -24.10
CA SER A 444 -1.86 19.94 -25.31
C SER A 444 -1.93 18.98 -26.51
N PHE A 445 -2.65 17.86 -26.43
CA PHE A 445 -2.70 16.86 -27.50
C PHE A 445 -4.07 16.70 -28.19
N TYR A 446 -5.00 17.65 -27.98
CA TYR A 446 -6.34 17.60 -28.59
C TYR A 446 -6.42 17.91 -30.10
N ASN A 447 -5.30 18.21 -30.77
CA ASN A 447 -5.29 18.60 -32.19
C ASN A 447 -4.29 17.79 -33.02
N LYS A 448 -4.51 16.48 -33.17
CA LYS A 448 -4.07 15.66 -34.32
C LYS A 448 -4.55 14.24 -34.13
N ASP A 449 -5.69 13.92 -34.74
CA ASP A 449 -5.96 12.66 -35.45
C ASP A 449 -7.48 12.47 -35.57
N GLY A 450 -8.09 13.35 -36.36
CA GLY A 450 -9.29 12.98 -37.10
C GLY A 450 -8.87 12.13 -38.29
N SER A 451 -9.57 11.00 -38.48
CA SER A 451 -9.50 10.06 -39.61
C SER A 451 -8.35 9.04 -39.62
N LYS A 452 -8.64 7.83 -39.14
CA LYS A 452 -8.46 6.60 -39.93
C LYS A 452 -9.34 5.49 -39.37
N SER A 453 -10.13 4.94 -40.28
CA SER A 453 -11.17 3.94 -40.11
C SER A 453 -10.67 2.66 -39.44
N ASP A 454 -11.34 2.32 -38.35
CA ASP A 454 -11.51 0.97 -37.84
C ASP A 454 -12.29 0.16 -38.87
N GLU A 455 -11.68 -0.87 -39.45
CA GLU A 455 -12.35 -2.09 -39.94
C GLU A 455 -11.26 -3.08 -40.41
N ASN A 456 -11.37 -4.34 -39.96
CA ASN A 456 -10.55 -5.51 -40.31
C ASN A 456 -9.32 -5.84 -39.43
N ILE A 457 -9.58 -6.24 -38.18
CA ILE A 457 -8.74 -7.24 -37.49
C ILE A 457 -9.67 -8.24 -36.78
N LEU A 458 -10.20 -9.19 -37.54
CA LEU A 458 -10.79 -10.42 -36.99
C LEU A 458 -9.70 -11.51 -36.89
N ASP A 459 -9.71 -12.19 -35.74
CA ASP A 459 -9.14 -13.49 -35.39
C ASP A 459 -7.65 -13.77 -35.63
N ALA A 460 -6.87 -13.61 -34.55
CA ALA A 460 -5.75 -14.50 -34.27
C ALA A 460 -5.86 -14.99 -32.82
N GLN A 461 -6.15 -16.28 -32.64
CA GLN A 461 -6.18 -16.91 -31.33
C GLN A 461 -4.75 -17.08 -30.78
N PRO A 462 -4.47 -16.76 -29.50
CA PRO A 462 -3.11 -16.79 -28.94
C PRO A 462 -2.51 -18.19 -28.78
N GLU A 463 -3.30 -19.26 -28.87
CA GLU A 463 -2.80 -20.63 -28.67
C GLU A 463 -1.88 -21.08 -29.81
N GLU A 464 -2.16 -20.67 -31.05
CA GLU A 464 -1.31 -21.02 -32.21
C GLU A 464 0.00 -20.25 -32.26
N ILE A 465 0.08 -19.05 -31.67
CA ILE A 465 1.34 -18.27 -31.58
C ILE A 465 2.26 -18.88 -30.51
N ARG A 466 1.69 -19.49 -29.45
CA ARG A 466 2.43 -20.04 -28.31
C ARG A 466 3.12 -21.37 -28.60
N THR A 467 2.48 -22.25 -29.37
CA THR A 467 3.05 -23.58 -29.67
C THR A 467 4.25 -23.48 -30.61
N LEU A 468 4.25 -22.52 -31.54
CA LEU A 468 5.32 -22.35 -32.52
C LEU A 468 6.63 -21.83 -31.89
N ASP A 469 6.57 -20.84 -30.99
CA ASP A 469 7.76 -20.26 -30.36
C ASP A 469 8.43 -21.23 -29.36
N ASP A 470 7.64 -21.98 -28.57
CA ASP A 470 8.18 -22.98 -27.62
C ASP A 470 8.77 -24.20 -28.35
N GLN A 471 8.14 -24.66 -29.44
CA GLN A 471 8.68 -25.74 -30.27
C GLN A 471 9.96 -25.31 -31.00
N GLN A 472 10.01 -24.08 -31.54
CA GLN A 472 11.19 -23.59 -32.27
C GLN A 472 12.39 -23.33 -31.36
N LEU A 473 12.18 -22.92 -30.11
CA LEU A 473 13.24 -22.81 -29.10
C LEU A 473 13.76 -24.19 -28.62
N GLN A 474 12.89 -25.21 -28.60
CA GLN A 474 13.31 -26.60 -28.31
C GLN A 474 14.08 -27.22 -29.48
N VAL A 475 13.64 -26.97 -30.72
CA VAL A 475 14.33 -27.44 -31.94
C VAL A 475 15.72 -26.82 -32.06
N ALA A 476 15.85 -25.51 -31.84
CA ALA A 476 17.16 -24.83 -31.84
C ALA A 476 18.11 -25.36 -30.74
N TYR A 477 17.57 -25.85 -29.63
CA TYR A 477 18.35 -26.47 -28.55
C TYR A 477 18.74 -27.92 -28.86
N MET A 478 17.90 -28.66 -29.60
CA MET A 478 18.22 -30.01 -30.08
C MET A 478 19.29 -29.98 -31.18
N GLU A 479 19.25 -28.97 -32.07
CA GLU A 479 20.33 -28.70 -33.04
C GLU A 479 21.66 -28.35 -32.34
N GLU A 480 21.67 -27.46 -31.34
CA GLU A 480 22.90 -27.12 -30.58
C GLU A 480 23.48 -28.35 -29.86
N LYS A 481 22.64 -29.28 -29.38
CA LYS A 481 23.09 -30.50 -28.71
C LYS A 481 23.72 -31.50 -29.70
N LEU A 482 23.16 -31.59 -30.91
CA LEU A 482 23.69 -32.44 -31.99
C LEU A 482 25.02 -31.90 -32.53
N GLU A 483 25.19 -30.58 -32.62
CA GLU A 483 26.46 -29.96 -33.01
C GLU A 483 27.58 -30.18 -31.97
N ILE A 484 27.24 -30.22 -30.68
CA ILE A 484 28.23 -30.46 -29.61
C ILE A 484 28.58 -31.96 -29.47
N GLU A 485 27.69 -32.88 -29.83
CA GLU A 485 27.95 -34.32 -29.82
C GLU A 485 28.68 -34.82 -31.10
N GLY A 486 28.75 -33.99 -32.16
CA GLY A 486 29.36 -34.33 -33.46
C GLY A 486 30.88 -34.14 -33.57
N ASP A 487 31.51 -33.38 -32.68
CA ASP A 487 32.96 -33.13 -32.71
C ASP A 487 33.71 -33.96 -31.65
N GLY A 488 34.00 -35.20 -32.01
CA GLY A 488 34.88 -36.13 -31.28
C GLY A 488 36.04 -36.62 -32.15
N TYR A 489 37.18 -35.92 -32.07
CA TYR A 489 38.58 -36.30 -32.39
C TYR A 489 38.89 -37.58 -33.20
N VAL A 490 39.59 -37.44 -34.34
CA VAL A 490 40.74 -38.28 -34.77
C VAL A 490 41.78 -37.44 -35.53
N GLN A 491 43.06 -37.61 -35.17
CA GLN A 491 44.28 -37.07 -35.81
C GLN A 491 44.71 -37.89 -37.05
N SER A 492 45.24 -37.24 -38.08
CA SER A 492 46.55 -37.55 -38.70
C SER A 492 46.84 -36.66 -39.93
N GLU A 493 48.12 -36.32 -40.09
CA GLU A 493 48.75 -35.58 -41.19
C GLU A 493 48.65 -36.32 -42.54
N ASP A 494 48.52 -35.59 -43.65
CA ASP A 494 49.31 -35.78 -44.89
C ASP A 494 48.91 -34.75 -45.98
N GLU A 495 49.93 -34.29 -46.71
CA GLU A 495 49.85 -33.44 -47.90
C GLU A 495 49.23 -34.18 -49.11
N ILE A 496 48.58 -33.45 -50.04
CA ILE A 496 48.79 -33.47 -51.51
C ILE A 496 47.70 -32.64 -52.24
N ASN A 497 48.18 -32.04 -53.32
CA ASN A 497 47.65 -31.10 -54.30
C ASN A 497 46.26 -31.38 -54.97
N PRO A 498 45.73 -30.36 -55.69
CA PRO A 498 44.35 -30.24 -56.17
C PRO A 498 44.13 -30.86 -57.55
N GLU A 499 42.90 -31.27 -57.87
CA GLU A 499 42.27 -31.15 -59.20
C GLU A 499 40.85 -31.76 -59.26
N ASN A 500 39.99 -31.08 -60.05
CA ASN A 500 38.80 -31.54 -60.80
C ASN A 500 37.49 -31.87 -60.03
N ASP A 501 36.29 -31.38 -60.37
CA ASP A 501 35.80 -30.68 -61.58
C ASP A 501 34.53 -29.83 -61.30
N GLU A 502 34.50 -28.67 -61.95
CA GLU A 502 33.43 -27.94 -62.65
C GLU A 502 31.93 -28.14 -62.32
N VAL A 503 31.17 -27.03 -62.15
CA VAL A 503 30.06 -26.61 -63.05
C VAL A 503 29.73 -25.10 -62.90
N ALA A 504 29.99 -24.39 -64.02
CA ALA A 504 29.30 -23.26 -64.69
C ALA A 504 28.99 -21.88 -64.02
N PRO A 505 29.34 -20.75 -64.70
CA PRO A 505 29.07 -19.37 -64.27
C PRO A 505 27.75 -18.82 -64.85
N LYS A 506 26.79 -18.41 -64.00
CA LYS A 506 25.56 -17.72 -64.47
C LYS A 506 25.16 -16.45 -63.72
N GLU A 507 25.93 -15.98 -62.73
CA GLU A 507 25.49 -14.84 -61.91
C GLU A 507 26.28 -13.53 -62.10
N LEU A 508 27.44 -13.54 -62.76
CA LEU A 508 28.23 -12.32 -62.92
C LEU A 508 27.75 -11.38 -64.03
N GLN A 509 27.02 -11.85 -65.04
CA GLN A 509 26.53 -11.00 -66.13
C GLN A 509 25.27 -10.19 -65.80
N LYS A 510 24.58 -10.47 -64.68
CA LYS A 510 23.41 -9.68 -64.26
C LYS A 510 23.77 -8.39 -63.53
N ARG A 511 24.97 -8.28 -62.95
CA ARG A 511 25.37 -7.10 -62.17
C ARG A 511 25.80 -5.90 -63.02
N ASP A 512 26.23 -6.12 -64.26
CA ASP A 512 26.72 -5.03 -65.13
C ASP A 512 25.61 -4.36 -65.95
N GLN A 513 24.42 -4.96 -66.04
CA GLN A 513 23.27 -4.36 -66.73
C GLN A 513 22.42 -3.44 -65.82
N GLU A 514 22.55 -3.53 -64.50
CA GLU A 514 21.75 -2.71 -63.57
C GLU A 514 22.33 -1.32 -63.28
N LYS A 515 23.49 -0.97 -63.86
CA LYS A 515 24.10 0.37 -63.70
C LYS A 515 23.70 1.40 -64.76
N LEU A 516 22.80 1.06 -65.68
CA LEU A 516 22.36 1.94 -66.78
C LEU A 516 20.84 2.10 -66.83
N SER A 517 20.19 2.46 -65.71
CA SER A 517 18.87 3.11 -65.74
C SER A 517 18.57 3.85 -64.43
N MET A 518 19.24 4.98 -64.18
CA MET A 518 18.84 5.91 -63.14
C MET A 518 17.63 6.73 -63.61
N SER A 519 16.44 6.14 -63.57
CA SER A 519 15.17 6.86 -63.71
C SER A 519 14.51 6.99 -62.34
N VAL A 520 14.36 8.22 -61.83
CA VAL A 520 13.64 8.51 -60.58
C VAL A 520 12.15 8.25 -60.82
N LYS A 521 11.64 7.13 -60.31
CA LYS A 521 10.19 6.86 -60.24
C LYS A 521 9.63 7.54 -59.00
N VAL A 522 8.49 8.23 -59.17
CA VAL A 522 7.75 8.87 -58.08
C VAL A 522 7.43 7.81 -57.00
N GLY A 523 7.82 8.09 -55.76
CA GLY A 523 7.83 7.13 -54.67
C GLY A 523 6.46 6.54 -54.38
N LYS A 524 6.33 5.22 -54.47
CA LYS A 524 5.24 4.49 -53.82
C LYS A 524 5.58 4.33 -52.34
N VAL A 525 4.63 4.66 -51.47
CA VAL A 525 4.75 4.46 -50.01
C VAL A 525 5.10 3.00 -49.75
N HIS A 526 6.29 2.75 -49.20
CA HIS A 526 6.76 1.42 -48.85
C HIS A 526 5.85 0.84 -47.76
N LYS A 527 5.00 -0.13 -48.11
CA LYS A 527 4.29 -0.93 -47.12
C LYS A 527 5.27 -1.98 -46.59
N GLU A 528 5.67 -1.83 -45.34
CA GLU A 528 6.53 -2.80 -44.67
C GLU A 528 5.89 -4.20 -44.70
N ASN A 529 6.67 -5.18 -45.15
CA ASN A 529 6.26 -6.58 -45.16
C ASN A 529 6.31 -7.14 -43.72
N LYS A 530 5.15 -7.15 -43.05
CA LYS A 530 5.00 -7.64 -41.66
C LYS A 530 5.62 -9.02 -41.39
N ARG A 531 5.66 -9.91 -42.39
CA ARG A 531 6.28 -11.25 -42.27
C ARG A 531 7.82 -11.18 -42.16
N LEU A 532 8.45 -10.28 -42.89
CA LEU A 532 9.91 -10.15 -42.92
C LEU A 532 10.42 -9.49 -41.63
N ASN A 533 9.71 -8.48 -41.12
CA ASN A 533 10.01 -7.88 -39.82
C ASN A 533 9.88 -8.91 -38.67
N ARG A 534 8.82 -9.71 -38.67
CA ARG A 534 8.65 -10.76 -37.64
C ARG A 534 9.78 -11.80 -37.67
N LYS A 535 10.29 -12.13 -38.86
CA LYS A 535 11.42 -13.05 -39.02
C LYS A 535 12.71 -12.42 -38.45
N ASN A 536 12.97 -11.16 -38.79
CA ASN A 536 14.13 -10.42 -38.29
C ASN A 536 14.10 -10.28 -36.76
N GLU A 537 12.95 -9.97 -36.16
CA GLU A 537 12.79 -9.89 -34.70
C GLU A 537 13.09 -11.23 -34.00
N LEU A 538 12.66 -12.34 -34.61
CA LEU A 538 12.90 -13.68 -34.09
C LEU A 538 14.38 -14.08 -34.18
N ASP A 539 15.04 -13.73 -35.27
CA ASP A 539 16.47 -13.94 -35.47
C ASP A 539 17.32 -13.07 -34.50
N GLU A 540 16.91 -11.82 -34.25
CA GLU A 540 17.53 -10.96 -33.24
C GLU A 540 17.39 -11.54 -31.83
N HIS A 541 16.21 -12.05 -31.48
CA HIS A 541 15.96 -12.65 -30.16
C HIS A 541 16.77 -13.94 -29.95
N ARG A 542 16.97 -14.73 -31.01
CA ARG A 542 17.86 -15.91 -31.01
C ARG A 542 19.32 -15.51 -30.79
N LEU A 543 19.77 -14.46 -31.49
CA LEU A 543 21.14 -13.95 -31.37
C LEU A 543 21.41 -13.42 -29.95
N GLN A 544 20.46 -12.69 -29.36
CA GLN A 544 20.54 -12.25 -27.96
C GLN A 544 20.62 -13.41 -26.97
N ALA A 545 19.82 -14.47 -27.18
CA ALA A 545 19.89 -15.67 -26.34
C ALA A 545 21.25 -16.38 -26.41
N ARG A 546 21.89 -16.37 -27.59
CA ARG A 546 23.22 -16.96 -27.82
C ARG A 546 24.35 -16.19 -27.15
N MET A 547 24.21 -14.86 -27.02
CA MET A 547 25.17 -13.97 -26.34
C MET A 547 25.21 -14.13 -24.81
N VAL A 548 24.25 -14.83 -24.20
CA VAL A 548 24.20 -15.02 -22.75
C VAL A 548 25.16 -16.13 -22.31
N LYS A 549 26.13 -15.77 -21.45
CA LYS A 549 27.08 -16.73 -20.86
C LYS A 549 26.34 -17.94 -20.22
N PRO A 550 26.87 -19.18 -20.34
CA PRO A 550 26.20 -20.40 -19.87
C PRO A 550 25.70 -20.35 -18.42
N ARG A 551 26.47 -19.73 -17.50
CA ARG A 551 26.12 -19.60 -16.07
C ARG A 551 24.85 -18.78 -15.81
N HIS A 552 24.45 -17.90 -16.74
CA HIS A 552 23.30 -17.01 -16.59
C HIS A 552 22.08 -17.42 -17.43
N ARG A 553 22.15 -18.51 -18.20
CA ARG A 553 21.06 -18.98 -19.07
C ARG A 553 19.73 -19.21 -18.31
N ASN A 554 19.77 -19.76 -17.10
CA ASN A 554 18.57 -19.98 -16.28
C ASN A 554 17.93 -18.66 -15.78
N LEU A 555 18.76 -17.67 -15.44
CA LEU A 555 18.29 -16.34 -15.03
C LEU A 555 17.63 -15.63 -16.22
N PHE A 556 18.28 -15.68 -17.39
CA PHE A 556 17.76 -15.11 -18.63
C PHE A 556 16.42 -15.75 -19.04
N ARG A 557 16.31 -17.08 -18.98
CA ARG A 557 15.04 -17.80 -19.20
C ARG A 557 13.94 -17.34 -18.24
N LYS A 558 14.26 -17.16 -16.95
CA LYS A 558 13.31 -16.66 -15.96
C LYS A 558 12.83 -15.25 -16.32
N LEU A 559 13.75 -14.38 -16.73
CA LEU A 559 13.47 -12.99 -17.11
C LEU A 559 12.60 -12.91 -18.38
N ILE A 560 12.86 -13.74 -19.39
CA ILE A 560 12.02 -13.82 -20.58
C ILE A 560 10.60 -14.27 -20.23
N ARG A 561 10.45 -15.33 -19.43
CA ARG A 561 9.11 -15.79 -19.01
C ARG A 561 8.35 -14.69 -18.27
N GLU A 562 9.03 -14.01 -17.34
CA GLU A 562 8.44 -12.92 -16.58
C GLU A 562 8.01 -11.76 -17.49
N LYS A 563 8.78 -11.45 -18.55
CA LYS A 563 8.41 -10.47 -19.57
C LYS A 563 7.20 -10.93 -20.39
N GLN A 564 7.20 -12.17 -20.87
CA GLN A 564 6.10 -12.74 -21.64
C GLN A 564 4.80 -12.79 -20.84
N ASP A 565 4.88 -13.13 -19.56
CA ASP A 565 3.71 -13.16 -18.66
C ASP A 565 3.14 -11.75 -18.46
N LYS A 566 3.99 -10.73 -18.27
CA LYS A 566 3.56 -9.32 -18.25
C LYS A 566 2.91 -8.87 -19.57
N GLU A 567 3.45 -9.28 -20.72
CA GLU A 567 2.89 -8.94 -22.03
C GLU A 567 1.53 -9.62 -22.25
N LYS A 568 1.39 -10.89 -21.86
CA LYS A 568 0.10 -11.61 -21.88
C LYS A 568 -0.93 -10.90 -21.00
N GLU A 569 -0.56 -10.50 -19.79
CA GLU A 569 -1.44 -9.74 -18.89
C GLU A 569 -1.85 -8.40 -19.52
N LYS A 570 -0.90 -7.65 -20.10
CA LYS A 570 -1.16 -6.38 -20.81
C LYS A 570 -2.12 -6.57 -21.98
N TRP A 571 -1.97 -7.65 -22.74
CA TRP A 571 -2.87 -7.99 -23.84
C TRP A 571 -4.27 -8.37 -23.34
N LEU A 572 -4.37 -9.19 -22.28
CA LEU A 572 -5.65 -9.55 -21.67
C LEU A 572 -6.41 -8.33 -21.17
N LEU A 573 -5.72 -7.38 -20.54
CA LEU A 573 -6.31 -6.11 -20.10
C LEU A 573 -6.81 -5.27 -21.28
N LYS A 574 -6.03 -5.17 -22.36
CA LYS A 574 -6.47 -4.51 -23.61
C LYS A 574 -7.70 -5.17 -24.21
N LYS A 575 -7.74 -6.51 -24.24
CA LYS A 575 -8.90 -7.26 -24.75
C LYS A 575 -10.14 -7.01 -23.90
N LYS A 576 -10.02 -7.07 -22.57
CA LYS A 576 -11.11 -6.74 -21.64
C LYS A 576 -11.61 -5.31 -21.86
N ARG A 577 -10.72 -4.34 -22.03
CA ARG A 577 -11.11 -2.96 -22.28
C ARG A 577 -11.88 -2.79 -23.58
N ARG A 578 -11.44 -3.43 -24.67
CA ARG A 578 -12.19 -3.42 -25.95
C ARG A 578 -13.61 -3.95 -25.82
N ILE A 579 -13.80 -4.99 -25.00
CA ILE A 579 -15.14 -5.55 -24.73
C ILE A 579 -16.00 -4.52 -23.99
N ILE A 580 -15.44 -3.86 -22.96
CA ILE A 580 -16.14 -2.83 -22.19
C ILE A 580 -16.50 -1.61 -23.06
N ASP A 581 -15.54 -1.12 -23.86
CA ASP A 581 -15.78 0.01 -24.76
C ASP A 581 -16.80 -0.33 -25.85
N GLY A 582 -16.88 -1.60 -26.27
CA GLY A 582 -17.95 -2.10 -27.15
C GLY A 582 -19.32 -2.07 -26.47
N GLN A 583 -19.43 -2.61 -25.26
CA GLN A 583 -20.68 -2.60 -24.49
C GLN A 583 -21.19 -1.18 -24.16
N ASN A 584 -20.29 -0.22 -23.97
CA ASN A 584 -20.63 1.18 -23.71
C ASN A 584 -21.02 1.98 -24.97
N LYS A 585 -20.74 1.46 -26.18
CA LYS A 585 -21.20 2.07 -27.44
C LYS A 585 -22.60 1.60 -27.84
N ASP A 586 -22.99 0.42 -27.37
CA ASP A 586 -24.29 -0.20 -27.68
C ASP A 586 -25.41 0.22 -26.70
N ASN A 587 -25.06 0.85 -25.57
CA ASN A 587 -25.96 1.50 -24.61
C ASN A 587 -25.89 3.02 -24.77
#